data_AF-A0A8S9W6A7-F1
#
_entry.id   AF-A0A8S9W6A7-F1
#
_cell.length_a   1.000
_cell.length_b   1.000
_cell.length_c   1.000
_cell.angle_alpha   90.00
_cell.angle_beta   90.00
_cell.angle_gamma   90.00
#
_symmetry.space_group_name_H-M   'P 1'
#
loop_
_entity.id
_entity.type
_entity.pdbx_description
1 polymer ?
#
loop_
_entity_poly.entity_id
_entity_poly.type
_entity_poly.pdbx_seq_one_letter_code
_entity_poly.pdbx_strand_id
1 'polypeptide(L)'
;MGIDLSKSISKRLNVMINMKKILLFSLISILMASIVIAAGADGASVPGTGMNSPDMGKTEKSQAVGTDPEQGILTDEEIAGLKLMREEEKLARDVYMVLYDKWNLPIFKNIANSEQTHTDAVKTLLDIYGIEDPVSIDEPGVFANQELQTLYDDLVNQGSASLLEALIVGATVEDLDIFDLNELIAQTENQDILLVYNNLVKGSRNHMRSFVEQIENNGGTYTAQYIEQSELDEILGSSHESGPILDENSNIIRGVSSELRGPQGQRGMLQPGNYQVSGGRGIMIQQQANNRMMIQTDGISVDCPLCPEMTQEQVQNGTRFYAKLSNGRNAEIKIMPDTASQTALQRLNLRNCTDDCSIELKEANIGNQVRAVYEVQAQRNSKVFGIFSARMQVQAQVDAETGEVIQVNRPWWAFLAVEPEE
;
A
#
# COMPACT_ATOMS: atom_id res chain seq x y z
N MET A 1 6.98 14.39 -19.42
CA MET A 1 7.84 15.39 -18.75
C MET A 1 8.26 14.75 -17.43
N GLY A 2 9.52 14.85 -17.02
CA GLY A 2 9.95 14.21 -15.76
C GLY A 2 9.33 14.90 -14.55
N ILE A 3 9.09 14.16 -13.47
CA ILE A 3 8.45 14.69 -12.26
C ILE A 3 9.43 15.55 -11.47
N ASP A 4 9.02 16.76 -11.11
CA ASP A 4 9.89 17.72 -10.41
C ASP A 4 9.66 17.73 -8.90
N LEU A 5 10.06 16.64 -8.24
CA LEU A 5 10.12 16.58 -6.77
C LEU A 5 11.01 17.68 -6.15
N SER A 6 11.90 18.31 -6.92
CA SER A 6 12.74 19.40 -6.41
C SER A 6 11.92 20.63 -5.99
N LYS A 7 10.74 20.83 -6.59
CA LYS A 7 9.81 21.89 -6.20
C LYS A 7 9.26 21.65 -4.79
N SER A 8 8.78 20.43 -4.49
CA SER A 8 8.36 20.00 -3.16
C SER A 8 9.48 20.20 -2.12
N ILE A 9 10.63 19.58 -2.38
CA ILE A 9 11.84 19.65 -1.54
C ILE A 9 12.21 21.12 -1.25
N SER A 10 12.21 21.98 -2.27
CA SER A 10 12.53 23.40 -2.11
C SER A 10 11.51 24.15 -1.25
N LYS A 11 10.22 23.80 -1.32
CA LYS A 11 9.15 24.43 -0.53
C LYS A 11 9.21 23.99 0.93
N ARG A 12 9.33 22.68 1.18
CA ARG A 12 9.59 22.09 2.51
C ARG A 12 10.79 22.75 3.19
N LEU A 13 11.94 22.82 2.50
CA LEU A 13 13.16 23.43 3.05
C LEU A 13 12.95 24.90 3.43
N ASN A 14 12.25 25.69 2.60
CA ASN A 14 11.96 27.09 2.88
C ASN A 14 11.04 27.27 4.11
N VAL A 15 10.02 26.43 4.27
CA VAL A 15 9.13 26.46 5.44
C VAL A 15 9.86 26.02 6.71
N MET A 16 10.63 24.93 6.68
CA MET A 16 11.46 24.49 7.82
C MET A 16 12.46 25.58 8.26
N ILE A 17 13.07 26.29 7.31
CA ILE A 17 13.94 27.44 7.59
C ILE A 17 13.18 28.57 8.29
N ASN A 18 11.91 28.79 7.94
CA ASN A 18 11.07 29.82 8.56
C ASN A 18 10.54 29.40 9.95
N MET A 19 10.11 28.14 10.14
CA MET A 19 9.77 27.58 11.46
C MET A 19 10.94 27.75 12.44
N LYS A 20 12.16 27.39 12.02
CA LYS A 20 13.38 27.55 12.81
C LYS A 20 13.68 29.00 13.17
N LYS A 21 13.38 29.99 12.31
CA LYS A 21 13.48 31.42 12.66
C LYS A 21 12.45 31.81 13.72
N ILE A 22 11.19 31.40 13.58
CA ILE A 22 10.10 31.74 14.51
C ILE A 22 10.40 31.20 15.91
N LEU A 23 10.83 29.93 16.02
CA LEU A 23 11.26 29.33 17.29
C LEU A 23 12.44 30.08 17.92
N LEU A 24 13.42 30.51 17.11
CA LEU A 24 14.56 31.30 17.60
C LEU A 24 14.13 32.68 18.14
N PHE A 25 13.20 33.37 17.45
CA PHE A 25 12.67 34.66 17.90
C PHE A 25 11.80 34.54 19.15
N SER A 26 11.03 33.46 19.31
CA SER A 26 10.28 33.15 20.53
C SER A 26 11.20 32.98 21.74
N LEU A 27 12.30 32.22 21.58
CA LEU A 27 13.32 32.05 22.62
C LEU A 27 14.05 33.37 22.98
N ILE A 28 14.35 34.21 21.99
CA ILE A 28 14.97 35.53 22.21
C ILE A 28 14.01 36.50 22.91
N SER A 29 12.70 36.38 22.69
CA SER A 29 11.68 37.23 23.31
C SER A 29 11.56 37.01 24.84
N ILE A 30 12.01 35.85 25.34
CA ILE A 30 12.10 35.55 26.77
C ILE A 30 13.41 36.07 27.41
N LEU A 31 14.39 36.50 26.59
CA LEU A 31 15.73 36.89 27.04
C LEU A 31 16.15 38.33 26.63
N MET A 32 15.22 39.28 26.52
CA MET A 32 15.56 40.69 26.29
C MET A 32 14.85 41.67 27.22
N ALA A 33 15.27 41.64 28.49
CA ALA A 33 15.13 42.77 29.40
C ALA A 33 16.49 43.15 30.00
N SER A 34 17.44 43.62 29.17
CA SER A 34 18.55 44.53 29.55
C SER A 34 19.53 44.82 28.40
N ILE A 35 19.93 46.11 28.32
CA ILE A 35 21.11 46.71 27.65
C ILE A 35 20.82 47.52 26.37
N VAL A 36 21.45 48.71 26.32
CA VAL A 36 21.14 49.85 25.46
C VAL A 36 22.45 50.43 24.89
N ILE A 37 22.48 50.61 23.56
CA ILE A 37 23.32 51.51 22.74
C ILE A 37 24.87 51.33 22.74
N ALA A 38 25.42 51.11 21.54
CA ALA A 38 26.47 51.96 20.94
C ALA A 38 26.51 51.78 19.40
N ALA A 39 26.79 52.85 18.66
CA ALA A 39 26.82 52.86 17.19
C ALA A 39 28.26 53.01 16.64
N GLY A 40 28.48 52.59 15.39
CA GLY A 40 29.72 52.78 14.63
C GLY A 40 29.54 52.35 13.17
N ALA A 41 30.13 53.09 12.21
CA ALA A 41 29.80 53.01 10.79
C ALA A 41 30.99 52.66 9.88
N ASP A 42 30.66 52.39 8.60
CA ASP A 42 31.49 52.42 7.38
C ASP A 42 32.66 51.41 7.18
N GLY A 43 32.87 50.99 5.92
CA GLY A 43 34.09 50.26 5.52
C GLY A 43 34.00 49.43 4.23
N ALA A 44 34.16 50.07 3.07
CA ALA A 44 34.01 49.51 1.72
C ALA A 44 35.04 48.43 1.25
N SER A 45 34.51 47.37 0.61
CA SER A 45 34.83 46.84 -0.75
C SER A 45 36.25 46.41 -1.22
N VAL A 46 36.33 46.04 -2.52
CA VAL A 46 37.44 45.64 -3.45
C VAL A 46 37.99 44.18 -3.43
N PRO A 47 38.46 43.62 -4.59
CA PRO A 47 38.03 42.28 -5.04
C PRO A 47 39.16 41.35 -5.57
N GLY A 48 38.80 40.22 -6.19
CA GLY A 48 39.73 39.33 -6.92
C GLY A 48 39.11 38.73 -8.20
N THR A 49 39.84 38.75 -9.33
CA THR A 49 39.36 38.51 -10.70
C THR A 49 40.13 37.41 -11.46
N GLY A 50 39.50 36.76 -12.44
CA GLY A 50 40.15 36.01 -13.55
C GLY A 50 39.49 34.65 -13.85
N MET A 51 38.74 34.43 -14.94
CA MET A 51 39.18 34.14 -16.34
C MET A 51 39.72 32.69 -16.52
N ASN A 52 39.35 31.86 -17.52
CA ASN A 52 38.55 32.01 -18.75
C ASN A 52 37.98 30.66 -19.29
N SER A 53 37.03 30.73 -20.26
CA SER A 53 36.51 29.71 -21.22
C SER A 53 37.61 28.92 -22.00
N PRO A 54 37.37 27.80 -22.76
CA PRO A 54 36.30 27.50 -23.77
C PRO A 54 35.74 26.02 -23.76
N ASP A 55 34.86 25.53 -24.67
CA ASP A 55 33.69 26.06 -25.43
C ASP A 55 32.94 24.87 -26.15
N MET A 56 31.71 25.10 -26.64
CA MET A 56 30.82 24.33 -27.56
C MET A 56 30.86 22.79 -27.70
N GLY A 57 29.66 22.19 -27.66
CA GLY A 57 29.34 20.90 -28.30
C GLY A 57 27.84 20.69 -28.52
N LYS A 58 27.30 21.03 -29.71
CA LYS A 58 25.90 20.75 -30.09
C LYS A 58 25.72 19.30 -30.55
N THR A 59 24.57 18.68 -30.26
CA THR A 59 23.93 17.75 -31.21
C THR A 59 22.41 17.73 -31.01
N GLU A 60 21.65 17.80 -32.11
CA GLU A 60 20.18 17.63 -32.12
C GLU A 60 19.78 16.22 -32.58
N LYS A 61 18.48 15.92 -32.38
CA LYS A 61 17.64 14.88 -33.01
C LYS A 61 17.66 13.47 -32.41
N SER A 62 16.50 13.11 -31.84
CA SER A 62 15.59 12.21 -32.56
C SER A 62 14.13 12.47 -32.13
N GLN A 63 13.20 12.51 -33.08
CA GLN A 63 11.77 12.35 -32.77
C GLN A 63 11.46 10.86 -32.71
N ALA A 64 10.73 10.43 -31.69
CA ALA A 64 10.01 9.15 -31.69
C ALA A 64 8.52 9.44 -31.53
N VAL A 65 7.69 8.75 -32.32
CA VAL A 65 6.22 8.78 -32.24
C VAL A 65 5.79 7.35 -31.93
N GLY A 66 4.85 7.20 -30.99
CA GLY A 66 4.43 5.92 -30.41
C GLY A 66 5.25 5.59 -29.14
N THR A 67 4.68 4.97 -28.11
CA THR A 67 3.35 4.33 -27.99
C THR A 67 2.70 4.62 -26.64
N ASP A 68 1.39 4.43 -26.58
CA ASP A 68 0.55 4.33 -25.37
C ASP A 68 1.21 3.45 -24.29
N PRO A 69 1.35 3.90 -23.02
CA PRO A 69 2.02 3.12 -22.00
C PRO A 69 1.19 1.91 -21.55
N GLU A 70 1.85 0.75 -21.67
CA GLU A 70 1.44 -0.56 -21.22
C GLU A 70 0.94 -0.55 -19.75
N GLN A 71 -0.37 -0.80 -19.55
CA GLN A 71 -1.08 -0.73 -18.25
C GLN A 71 -0.61 -1.78 -17.23
N GLY A 72 0.63 -1.68 -16.75
CA GLY A 72 1.19 -2.60 -15.75
C GLY A 72 2.57 -2.25 -15.19
N ILE A 73 3.24 -1.22 -15.73
CA ILE A 73 4.55 -0.76 -15.23
C ILE A 73 4.42 0.71 -14.87
N LEU A 74 4.64 1.05 -13.60
CA LEU A 74 4.70 2.45 -13.15
C LEU A 74 5.98 3.11 -13.65
N THR A 75 5.96 4.43 -13.80
CA THR A 75 7.20 5.20 -13.99
C THR A 75 8.03 5.25 -12.69
N ASP A 76 9.34 5.47 -12.81
CA ASP A 76 10.23 5.66 -11.65
C ASP A 76 9.71 6.77 -10.72
N GLU A 77 9.05 7.78 -11.29
CA GLU A 77 8.54 8.91 -10.56
C GLU A 77 7.17 8.68 -9.92
N GLU A 78 6.29 7.87 -10.52
CA GLU A 78 5.09 7.36 -9.86
C GLU A 78 5.47 6.49 -8.63
N ILE A 79 6.50 5.66 -8.77
CA ILE A 79 7.08 4.88 -7.66
C ILE A 79 7.62 5.81 -6.57
N ALA A 80 8.36 6.87 -6.95
CA ALA A 80 8.88 7.85 -5.99
C ALA A 80 7.76 8.60 -5.26
N GLY A 81 6.70 9.01 -5.97
CA GLY A 81 5.52 9.64 -5.40
C GLY A 81 4.79 8.74 -4.39
N LEU A 82 4.56 7.47 -4.74
CA LEU A 82 3.93 6.52 -3.83
C LEU A 82 4.76 6.27 -2.56
N LYS A 83 6.09 6.22 -2.68
CA LYS A 83 6.98 6.11 -1.50
C LYS A 83 6.95 7.37 -0.64
N LEU A 84 6.91 8.56 -1.25
CA LEU A 84 6.77 9.83 -0.54
C LEU A 84 5.46 9.87 0.25
N MET A 85 4.32 9.65 -0.42
CA MET A 85 3.00 9.70 0.25
C MET A 85 2.87 8.65 1.35
N ARG A 86 3.47 7.46 1.19
CA ARG A 86 3.46 6.42 2.23
C ARG A 86 4.09 6.91 3.54
N GLU A 87 5.22 7.60 3.47
CA GLU A 87 5.91 8.16 4.64
C GLU A 87 5.30 9.49 5.12
N GLU A 88 4.68 10.26 4.24
CA GLU A 88 4.05 11.55 4.56
C GLU A 88 2.75 11.39 5.34
N GLU A 89 1.86 10.49 4.90
CA GLU A 89 0.66 10.11 5.64
C GLU A 89 1.02 9.50 7.01
N LYS A 90 2.15 8.77 7.08
CA LYS A 90 2.72 8.30 8.35
C LYS A 90 3.22 9.47 9.22
N LEU A 91 3.83 10.50 8.63
CA LEU A 91 4.26 11.69 9.35
C LEU A 91 3.06 12.42 9.96
N ALA A 92 1.99 12.62 9.19
CA ALA A 92 0.75 13.20 9.69
C ALA A 92 0.20 12.40 10.88
N ARG A 93 0.02 11.08 10.69
CA ARG A 93 -0.40 10.14 11.74
C ARG A 93 0.45 10.27 13.01
N ASP A 94 1.76 10.17 12.89
CA ASP A 94 2.69 10.10 14.02
C ASP A 94 2.76 11.44 14.77
N VAL A 95 2.79 12.58 14.05
CA VAL A 95 2.69 13.92 14.66
C VAL A 95 1.40 14.04 15.47
N TYR A 96 0.27 13.61 14.90
CA TYR A 96 -1.03 13.71 15.57
C TYR A 96 -1.15 12.77 16.77
N MET A 97 -0.56 11.57 16.73
CA MET A 97 -0.49 10.70 17.92
C MET A 97 0.30 11.36 19.06
N VAL A 98 1.46 11.96 18.77
CA VAL A 98 2.27 12.66 19.80
C VAL A 98 1.54 13.90 20.35
N LEU A 99 0.89 14.69 19.49
CA LEU A 99 0.12 15.86 19.92
C LEU A 99 -1.16 15.47 20.68
N TYR A 100 -1.77 14.32 20.35
CA TYR A 100 -2.86 13.76 21.14
C TYR A 100 -2.39 13.35 22.54
N ASP A 101 -1.29 12.61 22.68
CA ASP A 101 -0.75 12.23 23.99
C ASP A 101 -0.34 13.45 24.82
N LYS A 102 0.12 14.51 24.16
CA LYS A 102 0.53 15.78 24.80
C LYS A 102 -0.63 16.63 25.31
N TRP A 103 -1.67 16.80 24.49
CA TRP A 103 -2.74 17.78 24.72
C TRP A 103 -4.12 17.15 25.01
N ASN A 104 -4.29 15.84 24.77
CA ASN A 104 -5.52 15.06 24.92
C ASN A 104 -6.75 15.68 24.22
N LEU A 105 -6.53 16.41 23.11
CA LEU A 105 -7.61 17.01 22.33
C LEU A 105 -8.12 16.00 21.27
N PRO A 106 -9.41 15.64 21.25
CA PRO A 106 -9.91 14.55 20.38
C PRO A 106 -9.68 14.71 18.88
N ILE A 107 -9.51 15.95 18.37
CA ILE A 107 -9.22 16.19 16.95
C ILE A 107 -7.98 15.41 16.48
N PHE A 108 -6.87 15.50 17.22
CA PHE A 108 -5.63 14.83 16.86
C PHE A 108 -5.80 13.30 16.79
N LYS A 109 -6.49 12.70 17.77
CA LYS A 109 -6.78 11.26 17.74
C LYS A 109 -7.67 10.86 16.58
N ASN A 110 -8.72 11.64 16.30
CA ASN A 110 -9.68 11.31 15.25
C ASN A 110 -9.01 11.40 13.87
N ILE A 111 -8.22 12.44 13.64
CA ILE A 111 -7.50 12.65 12.39
C ILE A 111 -6.34 11.63 12.26
N ALA A 112 -5.59 11.31 13.31
CA ALA A 112 -4.59 10.22 13.27
C ALA A 112 -5.17 8.85 12.84
N ASN A 113 -6.43 8.54 13.17
CA ASN A 113 -7.09 7.32 12.66
C ASN A 113 -7.47 7.44 11.18
N SER A 114 -7.70 8.67 10.68
CA SER A 114 -7.88 8.98 9.26
C SER A 114 -6.57 8.76 8.51
N GLU A 115 -5.45 9.29 9.01
CA GLU A 115 -4.13 9.14 8.38
C GLU A 115 -3.63 7.70 8.39
N GLN A 116 -4.00 6.91 9.40
CA GLN A 116 -3.82 5.45 9.35
C GLN A 116 -4.53 4.84 8.13
N THR A 117 -5.75 5.30 7.83
CA THR A 117 -6.52 4.84 6.66
C THR A 117 -5.89 5.31 5.36
N HIS A 118 -5.35 6.53 5.31
CA HIS A 118 -4.64 7.05 4.14
C HIS A 118 -3.33 6.29 3.88
N THR A 119 -2.45 6.15 4.87
CA THR A 119 -1.17 5.44 4.71
C THR A 119 -1.38 3.96 4.34
N ASP A 120 -2.44 3.31 4.84
CA ASP A 120 -2.83 1.96 4.42
C ASP A 120 -3.38 1.90 2.98
N ALA A 121 -4.03 2.96 2.50
CA ALA A 121 -4.45 3.06 1.10
C ALA A 121 -3.24 3.21 0.16
N VAL A 122 -2.24 4.03 0.51
CA VAL A 122 -0.99 4.12 -0.25
C VAL A 122 -0.22 2.81 -0.18
N LYS A 123 -0.13 2.17 0.99
CA LYS A 123 0.49 0.84 1.13
C LYS A 123 -0.18 -0.20 0.23
N THR A 124 -1.51 -0.13 0.09
CA THR A 124 -2.24 -1.02 -0.83
C THR A 124 -1.79 -0.87 -2.28
N LEU A 125 -1.45 0.35 -2.72
CA LEU A 125 -0.85 0.57 -4.06
C LEU A 125 0.58 0.03 -4.14
N LEU A 126 1.41 0.23 -3.12
CA LEU A 126 2.76 -0.36 -3.06
C LEU A 126 2.71 -1.88 -3.20
N ASP A 127 1.81 -2.54 -2.47
CA ASP A 127 1.59 -3.99 -2.52
C ASP A 127 1.05 -4.45 -3.89
N ILE A 128 0.18 -3.66 -4.54
CA ILE A 128 -0.37 -3.96 -5.88
C ILE A 128 0.73 -3.92 -6.95
N TYR A 129 1.61 -2.90 -6.91
CA TYR A 129 2.66 -2.69 -7.90
C TYR A 129 3.99 -3.36 -7.55
N GLY A 130 4.07 -4.11 -6.45
CA GLY A 130 5.28 -4.84 -6.04
C GLY A 130 6.43 -3.94 -5.59
N ILE A 131 6.11 -2.76 -5.06
CA ILE A 131 7.07 -1.75 -4.62
C ILE A 131 7.47 -2.03 -3.17
N GLU A 132 8.78 -1.99 -2.88
CA GLU A 132 9.31 -2.09 -1.51
C GLU A 132 8.79 -0.94 -0.63
N ASP A 133 8.05 -1.27 0.43
CA ASP A 133 7.49 -0.32 1.41
C ASP A 133 8.62 0.35 2.20
N PRO A 134 8.76 1.70 2.15
CA PRO A 134 9.74 2.41 2.97
C PRO A 134 9.48 2.24 4.48
N VAL A 135 8.22 1.99 4.87
CA VAL A 135 7.81 1.74 6.26
C VAL A 135 7.87 0.22 6.55
N SER A 136 9.05 -0.36 6.41
CA SER A 136 9.29 -1.80 6.66
C SER A 136 9.15 -2.19 8.15
N ILE A 137 9.36 -1.24 9.05
CA ILE A 137 9.09 -1.35 10.50
C ILE A 137 8.30 -0.10 10.89
N ASP A 138 7.07 -0.27 11.37
CA ASP A 138 6.19 0.85 11.72
C ASP A 138 6.48 1.38 13.14
N GLU A 139 7.68 1.94 13.32
CA GLU A 139 8.08 2.61 14.56
C GLU A 139 7.64 4.09 14.53
N PRO A 140 6.91 4.58 15.55
CA PRO A 140 6.43 5.97 15.57
C PRO A 140 7.57 6.98 15.53
N GLY A 141 7.48 7.95 14.62
CA GLY A 141 8.46 9.02 14.49
C GLY A 141 9.77 8.63 13.80
N VAL A 142 9.86 7.42 13.23
CA VAL A 142 11.01 6.96 12.43
C VAL A 142 10.65 6.97 10.95
N PHE A 143 11.53 7.53 10.12
CA PHE A 143 11.36 7.66 8.66
C PHE A 143 12.64 7.28 7.91
N ALA A 144 12.48 6.66 6.73
CA ALA A 144 13.57 6.39 5.80
C ALA A 144 13.95 7.65 5.02
N ASN A 145 12.98 8.48 4.65
CA ASN A 145 13.23 9.81 4.10
C ASN A 145 13.71 10.79 5.21
N GLN A 146 14.97 11.18 5.14
CA GLN A 146 15.61 12.07 6.12
C GLN A 146 15.02 13.48 6.15
N GLU A 147 14.39 13.95 5.08
CA GLU A 147 13.68 15.23 5.05
C GLU A 147 12.40 15.16 5.89
N LEU A 148 11.62 14.08 5.72
CA LEU A 148 10.43 13.80 6.55
C LEU A 148 10.81 13.57 8.02
N GLN A 149 11.91 12.86 8.31
CA GLN A 149 12.42 12.73 9.68
C GLN A 149 12.68 14.09 10.33
N THR A 150 13.35 15.00 9.59
CA THR A 150 13.67 16.34 10.11
C THR A 150 12.42 17.20 10.26
N LEU A 151 11.46 17.07 9.35
CA LEU A 151 10.17 17.77 9.39
C LEU A 151 9.32 17.29 10.59
N TYR A 152 9.26 15.98 10.84
CA TYR A 152 8.61 15.39 12.01
C TYR A 152 9.18 15.96 13.32
N ASP A 153 10.51 15.98 13.45
CA ASP A 153 11.20 16.52 14.64
C ASP A 153 10.87 18.01 14.85
N ASP A 154 10.85 18.82 13.78
CA ASP A 154 10.53 20.25 13.84
C ASP A 154 9.04 20.49 14.20
N LEU A 155 8.10 19.73 13.61
CA LEU A 155 6.66 19.84 13.84
C LEU A 155 6.28 19.40 15.26
N VAL A 156 6.80 18.28 15.75
CA VAL A 156 6.57 17.81 17.13
C VAL A 156 7.09 18.82 18.14
N ASN A 157 8.24 19.43 17.89
CA ASN A 157 8.82 20.47 18.74
C ASN A 157 7.94 21.73 18.77
N GLN A 158 7.49 22.24 17.61
CA GLN A 158 6.59 23.38 17.53
C GLN A 158 5.24 23.08 18.21
N GLY A 159 4.59 21.97 17.86
CA GLY A 159 3.29 21.61 18.42
C GLY A 159 3.34 21.26 19.92
N SER A 160 4.51 20.94 20.46
CA SER A 160 4.72 20.78 21.91
C SER A 160 4.79 22.10 22.68
N ALA A 161 4.95 23.25 22.02
CA ALA A 161 5.13 24.54 22.67
C ALA A 161 3.83 25.13 23.26
N SER A 162 2.71 25.01 22.55
CA SER A 162 1.38 25.38 23.05
C SER A 162 0.26 24.66 22.30
N LEU A 163 -0.96 24.63 22.87
CA LEU A 163 -2.12 24.07 22.18
C LEU A 163 -2.41 24.77 20.85
N LEU A 164 -2.23 26.08 20.77
CA LEU A 164 -2.45 26.82 19.53
C LEU A 164 -1.41 26.45 18.47
N GLU A 165 -0.13 26.31 18.86
CA GLU A 165 0.92 25.82 17.96
C GLU A 165 0.66 24.38 17.51
N ALA A 166 0.10 23.52 18.37
CA ALA A 166 -0.29 22.16 18.00
C ALA A 166 -1.38 22.15 16.91
N LEU A 167 -2.35 23.05 17.00
CA LEU A 167 -3.42 23.19 16.01
C LEU A 167 -2.91 23.79 14.69
N ILE A 168 -1.99 24.77 14.77
CA ILE A 168 -1.28 25.34 13.60
C ILE A 168 -0.43 24.27 12.92
N VAL A 169 0.27 23.41 13.67
CA VAL A 169 1.01 22.26 13.14
C VAL A 169 0.07 21.29 12.42
N GLY A 170 -1.12 21.05 12.95
CA GLY A 170 -2.20 20.33 12.25
C GLY A 170 -2.47 20.92 10.88
N ALA A 171 -2.90 22.19 10.82
CA ALA A 171 -3.15 22.86 9.54
C ALA A 171 -1.92 22.90 8.60
N THR A 172 -0.69 22.97 9.15
CA THR A 172 0.56 23.00 8.36
C THR A 172 0.89 21.66 7.71
N VAL A 173 0.53 20.53 8.35
CA VAL A 173 0.65 19.20 7.77
C VAL A 173 -0.35 19.03 6.63
N GLU A 174 -1.63 19.39 6.84
CA GLU A 174 -2.66 19.30 5.78
C GLU A 174 -2.36 20.22 4.58
N ASP A 175 -1.81 21.41 4.84
CA ASP A 175 -1.37 22.36 3.81
C ASP A 175 -0.29 21.75 2.89
N LEU A 176 0.70 21.10 3.50
CA LEU A 176 1.78 20.41 2.80
C LEU A 176 1.26 19.22 2.00
N ASP A 177 0.43 18.40 2.62
CA ASP A 177 -0.14 17.19 2.03
C ASP A 177 -1.01 17.51 0.79
N ILE A 178 -1.89 18.52 0.88
CA ILE A 178 -2.67 19.02 -0.26
C ILE A 178 -1.74 19.50 -1.38
N PHE A 179 -0.71 20.29 -1.04
CA PHE A 179 0.23 20.83 -2.04
C PHE A 179 0.96 19.70 -2.80
N ASP A 180 1.51 18.72 -2.09
CA ASP A 180 2.31 17.66 -2.73
C ASP A 180 1.46 16.62 -3.46
N LEU A 181 0.28 16.27 -2.93
CA LEU A 181 -0.69 15.46 -3.67
C LEU A 181 -1.17 16.16 -4.94
N ASN A 182 -1.44 17.47 -4.91
CA ASN A 182 -1.83 18.23 -6.11
C ASN A 182 -0.73 18.20 -7.18
N GLU A 183 0.55 18.37 -6.79
CA GLU A 183 1.67 18.23 -7.71
C GLU A 183 1.76 16.80 -8.26
N LEU A 184 1.66 15.76 -7.42
CA LEU A 184 1.71 14.36 -7.85
C LEU A 184 0.55 13.98 -8.79
N ILE A 185 -0.68 14.41 -8.49
CA ILE A 185 -1.87 14.21 -9.34
C ILE A 185 -1.66 14.81 -10.73
N ALA A 186 -1.03 15.98 -10.83
CA ALA A 186 -0.76 16.63 -12.11
C ALA A 186 0.29 15.90 -12.98
N GLN A 187 0.90 14.83 -12.48
CA GLN A 187 2.06 14.17 -13.07
C GLN A 187 1.86 12.66 -13.34
N THR A 188 0.66 12.11 -13.07
CA THR A 188 0.30 10.72 -13.38
C THR A 188 -1.02 10.65 -14.17
N GLU A 189 -1.12 9.70 -15.10
CA GLU A 189 -2.37 9.33 -15.79
C GLU A 189 -2.95 8.01 -15.25
N ASN A 190 -2.28 7.38 -14.29
CA ASN A 190 -2.66 6.09 -13.71
C ASN A 190 -3.91 6.22 -12.83
N GLN A 191 -4.99 5.61 -13.27
CA GLN A 191 -6.32 5.73 -12.64
C GLN A 191 -6.41 5.14 -11.22
N ASP A 192 -5.58 4.15 -10.87
CA ASP A 192 -5.54 3.61 -9.51
C ASP A 192 -4.83 4.58 -8.55
N ILE A 193 -3.71 5.17 -8.99
CA ILE A 193 -2.99 6.21 -8.22
C ILE A 193 -3.86 7.46 -8.07
N LEU A 194 -4.46 7.93 -9.17
CA LEU A 194 -5.37 9.08 -9.18
C LEU A 194 -6.57 8.88 -8.26
N LEU A 195 -7.18 7.68 -8.21
CA LEU A 195 -8.28 7.43 -7.28
C LEU A 195 -7.83 7.61 -5.82
N VAL A 196 -6.68 7.05 -5.44
CA VAL A 196 -6.19 7.14 -4.06
C VAL A 196 -5.84 8.59 -3.73
N TYR A 197 -4.98 9.25 -4.53
CA TYR A 197 -4.58 10.63 -4.26
C TYR A 197 -5.78 11.59 -4.19
N ASN A 198 -6.77 11.50 -5.09
CA ASN A 198 -7.97 12.35 -5.01
C ASN A 198 -8.84 12.08 -3.77
N ASN A 199 -8.79 10.87 -3.18
CA ASN A 199 -9.45 10.62 -1.89
C ASN A 199 -8.65 11.15 -0.71
N LEU A 200 -7.31 11.06 -0.76
CA LEU A 200 -6.41 11.65 0.23
C LEU A 200 -6.61 13.17 0.31
N VAL A 201 -6.44 13.93 -0.79
CA VAL A 201 -6.63 15.40 -0.78
C VAL A 201 -8.03 15.80 -0.26
N LYS A 202 -9.07 15.02 -0.54
CA LYS A 202 -10.41 15.25 0.03
C LYS A 202 -10.45 15.07 1.56
N GLY A 203 -9.73 14.07 2.07
CA GLY A 203 -9.48 13.89 3.51
C GLY A 203 -8.74 15.10 4.08
N SER A 204 -7.60 15.45 3.50
CA SER A 204 -6.74 16.55 3.95
C SER A 204 -7.46 17.91 3.91
N ARG A 205 -8.29 18.18 2.89
CA ARG A 205 -9.18 19.38 2.87
C ARG A 205 -10.19 19.38 4.03
N ASN A 206 -10.72 18.23 4.44
CA ASN A 206 -11.61 18.14 5.59
C ASN A 206 -10.86 18.31 6.92
N HIS A 207 -9.65 17.76 7.02
CA HIS A 207 -8.78 17.93 8.19
C HIS A 207 -8.35 19.39 8.33
N MET A 208 -7.97 20.05 7.23
CA MET A 208 -7.69 21.49 7.13
C MET A 208 -8.86 22.32 7.68
N ARG A 209 -10.09 22.11 7.19
CA ARG A 209 -11.30 22.77 7.72
C ARG A 209 -11.43 22.58 9.24
N SER A 210 -11.23 21.36 9.72
CA SER A 210 -11.33 21.04 11.15
C SER A 210 -10.22 21.66 12.00
N PHE A 211 -8.97 21.71 11.53
CA PHE A 211 -7.87 22.36 12.24
C PHE A 211 -8.04 23.88 12.25
N VAL A 212 -8.38 24.51 11.13
CA VAL A 212 -8.60 25.96 11.07
C VAL A 212 -9.77 26.38 11.96
N GLU A 213 -10.89 25.63 11.97
CA GLU A 213 -11.99 25.87 12.93
C GLU A 213 -11.49 25.80 14.38
N GLN A 214 -10.62 24.84 14.74
CA GLN A 214 -10.04 24.78 16.08
C GLN A 214 -9.07 25.94 16.37
N ILE A 215 -8.26 26.37 15.38
CA ILE A 215 -7.35 27.53 15.50
C ILE A 215 -8.16 28.81 15.82
N GLU A 216 -9.22 29.07 15.07
CA GLU A 216 -10.11 30.23 15.27
C GLU A 216 -10.82 30.18 16.63
N ASN A 217 -11.34 29.01 17.03
CA ASN A 217 -11.94 28.79 18.35
C ASN A 217 -10.94 28.97 19.52
N ASN A 218 -9.64 28.85 19.26
CA ASN A 218 -8.56 29.15 20.21
C ASN A 218 -7.95 30.56 20.02
N GLY A 219 -8.59 31.42 19.23
CA GLY A 219 -8.22 32.83 19.06
C GLY A 219 -7.02 33.10 18.16
N GLY A 220 -6.59 32.10 17.37
CA GLY A 220 -5.56 32.26 16.34
C GLY A 220 -6.13 32.42 14.94
N THR A 221 -5.23 32.40 13.95
CA THR A 221 -5.53 32.41 12.51
C THR A 221 -4.51 31.55 11.79
N TYR A 222 -4.92 30.88 10.70
CA TYR A 222 -3.99 30.18 9.80
C TYR A 222 -3.69 31.03 8.55
N THR A 223 -2.55 30.80 7.91
CA THR A 223 -2.16 31.42 6.63
C THR A 223 -1.39 30.36 5.86
N ALA A 224 -1.70 30.20 4.57
CA ALA A 224 -1.10 29.15 3.76
C ALA A 224 0.42 29.32 3.66
N GLN A 225 1.13 28.20 3.80
CA GLN A 225 2.57 28.05 3.72
C GLN A 225 2.98 27.25 2.48
N TYR A 226 2.12 26.33 2.02
CA TYR A 226 2.38 25.44 0.88
C TYR A 226 1.37 25.62 -0.26
N ILE A 227 0.06 25.58 -0.05
CA ILE A 227 -0.92 25.94 -1.08
C ILE A 227 -0.95 27.46 -1.29
N GLU A 228 -1.57 27.91 -2.38
CA GLU A 228 -1.83 29.34 -2.57
C GLU A 228 -2.93 29.79 -1.61
N GLN A 229 -2.83 31.00 -1.04
CA GLN A 229 -3.82 31.49 -0.07
C GLN A 229 -5.25 31.49 -0.62
N SER A 230 -5.43 31.71 -1.93
CA SER A 230 -6.75 31.62 -2.58
C SER A 230 -7.33 30.20 -2.61
N GLU A 231 -6.49 29.17 -2.64
CA GLU A 231 -6.92 27.77 -2.55
C GLU A 231 -7.35 27.44 -1.12
N LEU A 232 -6.59 27.90 -0.11
CA LEU A 232 -7.01 27.82 1.29
C LEU A 232 -8.36 28.52 1.52
N ASP A 233 -8.54 29.73 0.98
CA ASP A 233 -9.79 30.49 1.09
C ASP A 233 -10.98 29.74 0.44
N GLU A 234 -10.76 29.00 -0.66
CA GLU A 234 -11.79 28.18 -1.33
C GLU A 234 -12.13 26.90 -0.53
N ILE A 235 -11.12 26.24 0.06
CA ILE A 235 -11.29 25.09 0.94
C ILE A 235 -12.12 25.47 2.17
N LEU A 236 -11.80 26.60 2.81
CA LEU A 236 -12.51 27.09 4.00
C LEU A 236 -13.88 27.70 3.67
N GLY A 237 -14.05 28.23 2.45
CA GLY A 237 -15.32 28.75 1.96
C GLY A 237 -16.35 27.68 1.56
N SER A 238 -15.97 26.39 1.59
CA SER A 238 -16.81 25.25 1.18
C SER A 238 -17.12 24.29 2.34
N SER A 239 -18.25 23.58 2.25
CA SER A 239 -18.67 22.61 3.27
C SER A 239 -17.78 21.36 3.28
N HIS A 240 -17.68 20.69 4.44
CA HIS A 240 -17.06 19.37 4.55
C HIS A 240 -17.53 18.40 3.45
N GLU A 241 -16.56 17.77 2.80
CA GLU A 241 -16.77 16.87 1.67
C GLU A 241 -17.10 15.46 2.18
N SER A 242 -18.06 14.80 1.54
CA SER A 242 -18.47 13.44 1.93
C SER A 242 -18.89 12.60 0.73
N GLY A 243 -18.80 11.28 0.88
CA GLY A 243 -19.13 10.33 -0.19
C GLY A 243 -17.97 10.03 -1.16
N PRO A 244 -18.27 9.30 -2.26
CA PRO A 244 -17.28 8.92 -3.26
C PRO A 244 -16.80 10.11 -4.10
N ILE A 245 -15.62 9.98 -4.71
CA ILE A 245 -15.19 10.91 -5.76
C ILE A 245 -16.07 10.67 -7.00
N LEU A 246 -16.50 11.75 -7.64
CA LEU A 246 -17.32 11.72 -8.85
C LEU A 246 -16.56 12.28 -10.06
N ASP A 247 -16.84 11.76 -11.25
CA ASP A 247 -16.38 12.35 -12.52
C ASP A 247 -17.19 13.59 -12.90
N GLU A 248 -16.80 14.26 -14.00
CA GLU A 248 -17.51 15.41 -14.57
C GLU A 248 -18.98 15.12 -14.95
N ASN A 249 -19.36 13.84 -15.07
CA ASN A 249 -20.70 13.37 -15.40
C ASN A 249 -21.48 12.87 -14.16
N SER A 250 -20.95 13.09 -12.95
CA SER A 250 -21.49 12.62 -11.66
C SER A 250 -21.52 11.09 -11.46
N ASN A 251 -20.72 10.33 -12.21
CA ASN A 251 -20.51 8.90 -11.96
C ASN A 251 -19.46 8.69 -10.86
N ILE A 252 -19.59 7.62 -10.08
CA ILE A 252 -18.58 7.24 -9.07
C ILE A 252 -17.29 6.81 -9.77
N ILE A 253 -16.18 7.52 -9.51
CA ILE A 253 -14.86 7.11 -9.98
C ILE A 253 -14.45 5.83 -9.26
N ARG A 254 -13.99 4.85 -10.03
CA ARG A 254 -13.44 3.58 -9.57
C ARG A 254 -12.05 3.43 -10.16
N GLY A 255 -11.09 3.00 -9.34
CA GLY A 255 -9.78 2.58 -9.82
C GLY A 255 -9.94 1.29 -10.62
N VAL A 256 -9.08 1.07 -11.61
CA VAL A 256 -9.10 -0.11 -12.48
C VAL A 256 -8.93 -1.39 -11.65
N SER A 257 -8.10 -1.36 -10.60
CA SER A 257 -7.96 -2.41 -9.60
C SER A 257 -9.23 -2.63 -8.75
N SER A 258 -10.09 -1.62 -8.60
CA SER A 258 -11.34 -1.70 -7.83
C SER A 258 -12.53 -2.18 -8.66
N GLU A 259 -12.49 -2.05 -9.99
CA GLU A 259 -13.46 -2.72 -10.88
C GLU A 259 -13.31 -4.25 -10.85
N LEU A 260 -12.11 -4.75 -10.53
CA LEU A 260 -11.85 -6.16 -10.23
C LEU A 260 -12.32 -6.59 -8.82
N ARG A 261 -12.67 -5.64 -7.94
CA ARG A 261 -13.10 -5.89 -6.54
C ARG A 261 -14.58 -5.55 -6.33
N GLY A 262 -15.44 -6.55 -6.54
CA GLY A 262 -16.90 -6.44 -6.36
C GLY A 262 -17.37 -6.00 -4.95
N PRO A 263 -18.62 -5.52 -4.83
CA PRO A 263 -19.14 -4.84 -3.64
C PRO A 263 -19.19 -5.70 -2.37
N GLN A 264 -18.96 -5.07 -1.21
CA GLN A 264 -18.94 -5.74 0.09
C GLN A 264 -20.29 -6.40 0.44
N GLY A 265 -20.23 -7.61 1.02
CA GLY A 265 -21.40 -8.39 1.40
C GLY A 265 -22.21 -9.02 0.26
N GLN A 266 -21.85 -8.80 -1.01
CA GLN A 266 -22.42 -9.54 -2.14
C GLN A 266 -21.46 -10.63 -2.62
N ARG A 267 -22.03 -11.79 -2.98
CA ARG A 267 -21.27 -12.85 -3.65
C ARG A 267 -21.11 -12.53 -5.13
N GLY A 268 -19.95 -12.02 -5.51
CA GLY A 268 -19.54 -11.88 -6.91
C GLY A 268 -18.95 -13.19 -7.45
N MET A 269 -18.80 -13.32 -8.76
CA MET A 269 -17.96 -14.38 -9.32
C MET A 269 -16.50 -14.16 -8.94
N LEU A 270 -15.73 -15.23 -8.77
CA LEU A 270 -14.28 -15.15 -8.64
C LEU A 270 -13.68 -14.56 -9.93
N GLN A 271 -12.69 -13.69 -9.81
CA GLN A 271 -11.94 -13.13 -10.93
C GLN A 271 -10.44 -13.42 -10.75
N PRO A 272 -9.60 -13.24 -11.79
CA PRO A 272 -8.16 -13.11 -11.61
C PRO A 272 -7.82 -11.86 -10.79
N GLY A 273 -6.81 -11.94 -9.92
CA GLY A 273 -6.39 -10.83 -9.06
C GLY A 273 -5.78 -11.24 -7.72
N ASN A 274 -5.38 -10.24 -6.94
CA ASN A 274 -4.78 -10.41 -5.61
C ASN A 274 -5.79 -10.19 -4.49
N TYR A 275 -5.89 -11.16 -3.59
CA TYR A 275 -6.84 -11.23 -2.50
C TYR A 275 -6.15 -11.45 -1.15
N GLN A 276 -6.77 -10.96 -0.08
CA GLN A 276 -6.38 -11.25 1.29
C GLN A 276 -7.44 -12.15 1.92
N VAL A 277 -7.07 -13.32 2.45
CA VAL A 277 -8.02 -14.21 3.16
C VAL A 277 -8.08 -13.92 4.64
N SER A 278 -9.10 -14.48 5.31
CA SER A 278 -9.25 -14.35 6.76
C SER A 278 -8.01 -14.88 7.48
N GLY A 279 -7.31 -13.96 8.18
CA GLY A 279 -5.99 -14.21 8.77
C GLY A 279 -4.84 -13.45 8.09
N GLY A 280 -5.10 -12.58 7.11
CA GLY A 280 -4.09 -11.69 6.52
C GLY A 280 -3.08 -12.37 5.60
N ARG A 281 -3.43 -13.55 5.05
CA ARG A 281 -2.62 -14.24 4.05
C ARG A 281 -3.01 -13.79 2.64
N GLY A 282 -2.01 -13.46 1.83
CA GLY A 282 -2.19 -13.15 0.42
C GLY A 282 -2.41 -14.41 -0.42
N ILE A 283 -3.37 -14.35 -1.34
CA ILE A 283 -3.50 -15.31 -2.44
C ILE A 283 -3.60 -14.56 -3.77
N MET A 284 -3.03 -15.12 -4.82
CA MET A 284 -3.10 -14.61 -6.18
C MET A 284 -3.84 -15.60 -7.06
N ILE A 285 -4.83 -15.12 -7.81
CA ILE A 285 -5.60 -15.90 -8.79
C ILE A 285 -5.16 -15.47 -10.18
N GLN A 286 -4.63 -16.38 -10.98
CA GLN A 286 -4.17 -16.11 -12.34
C GLN A 286 -4.99 -16.89 -13.37
N GLN A 287 -5.31 -16.27 -14.50
CA GLN A 287 -5.88 -16.96 -15.65
C GLN A 287 -4.76 -17.33 -16.63
N GLN A 288 -4.68 -18.61 -16.99
CA GLN A 288 -3.75 -19.14 -17.97
C GLN A 288 -4.43 -19.40 -19.32
N ALA A 289 -3.62 -19.79 -20.31
CA ALA A 289 -4.11 -20.24 -21.60
C ALA A 289 -5.20 -21.33 -21.47
N ASN A 290 -6.14 -21.35 -22.41
CA ASN A 290 -7.32 -22.22 -22.41
C ASN A 290 -8.28 -22.02 -21.22
N ASN A 291 -8.31 -20.81 -20.63
CA ASN A 291 -9.23 -20.44 -19.54
C ASN A 291 -9.05 -21.29 -18.26
N ARG A 292 -7.86 -21.87 -18.07
CA ARG A 292 -7.47 -22.44 -16.77
C ARG A 292 -7.23 -21.33 -15.77
N MET A 293 -7.49 -21.60 -14.51
CA MET A 293 -7.28 -20.68 -13.40
C MET A 293 -6.28 -21.33 -12.45
N MET A 294 -5.29 -20.60 -11.96
CA MET A 294 -4.39 -21.07 -10.91
C MET A 294 -4.51 -20.22 -9.65
N ILE A 295 -4.31 -20.85 -8.50
CA ILE A 295 -4.17 -20.21 -7.19
C ILE A 295 -2.71 -20.27 -6.78
N GLN A 296 -2.14 -19.13 -6.37
CA GLN A 296 -0.79 -19.02 -5.84
C GLN A 296 -0.83 -18.48 -4.40
N THR A 297 -0.09 -19.13 -3.50
CA THR A 297 0.11 -18.69 -2.11
C THR A 297 1.41 -19.30 -1.58
N ASP A 298 2.23 -18.54 -0.85
CA ASP A 298 3.48 -18.97 -0.22
C ASP A 298 4.41 -19.85 -1.11
N GLY A 299 4.52 -19.50 -2.40
CA GLY A 299 5.34 -20.20 -3.40
C GLY A 299 4.72 -21.48 -3.99
N ILE A 300 3.54 -21.90 -3.53
CA ILE A 300 2.80 -23.06 -4.04
C ILE A 300 1.78 -22.59 -5.10
N SER A 301 1.83 -23.22 -6.28
CA SER A 301 0.87 -23.03 -7.38
C SER A 301 -0.06 -24.23 -7.48
N VAL A 302 -1.37 -23.97 -7.65
CA VAL A 302 -2.42 -24.99 -7.72
C VAL A 302 -3.32 -24.73 -8.93
N ASP A 303 -3.49 -25.70 -9.82
CA ASP A 303 -4.48 -25.63 -10.91
C ASP A 303 -5.89 -25.72 -10.29
N CYS A 304 -6.82 -24.89 -10.77
CA CYS A 304 -8.13 -24.73 -10.14
C CYS A 304 -9.27 -24.95 -11.14
N PRO A 305 -9.58 -26.22 -11.49
CA PRO A 305 -10.76 -26.57 -12.26
C PRO A 305 -12.09 -26.03 -11.71
N LEU A 306 -12.19 -25.78 -10.39
CA LEU A 306 -13.39 -25.19 -9.77
C LEU A 306 -13.51 -23.66 -9.94
N CYS A 307 -12.40 -22.95 -10.13
CA CYS A 307 -12.38 -21.48 -10.07
C CYS A 307 -13.29 -20.75 -11.07
N PRO A 308 -13.54 -21.24 -12.30
CA PRO A 308 -14.48 -20.59 -13.22
C PRO A 308 -15.93 -20.47 -12.71
N GLU A 309 -16.37 -21.37 -11.82
CA GLU A 309 -17.69 -21.35 -11.19
C GLU A 309 -17.64 -20.96 -9.70
N MET A 310 -16.48 -20.51 -9.21
CA MET A 310 -16.33 -20.03 -7.83
C MET A 310 -16.93 -18.63 -7.67
N THR A 311 -17.37 -18.35 -6.44
CA THR A 311 -17.81 -17.02 -6.01
C THR A 311 -16.96 -16.52 -4.86
N GLN A 312 -16.87 -15.21 -4.72
CA GLN A 312 -16.13 -14.51 -3.67
C GLN A 312 -17.05 -13.60 -2.87
N GLU A 313 -16.77 -13.41 -1.59
CA GLU A 313 -17.52 -12.52 -0.70
C GLU A 313 -16.52 -11.71 0.14
N GLN A 314 -16.57 -10.39 0.02
CA GLN A 314 -15.76 -9.50 0.87
C GLN A 314 -16.40 -9.41 2.26
N VAL A 315 -15.62 -9.71 3.28
CA VAL A 315 -15.95 -9.60 4.71
C VAL A 315 -14.95 -8.66 5.40
N GLN A 316 -15.26 -8.23 6.63
CA GLN A 316 -14.46 -7.23 7.36
C GLN A 316 -12.96 -7.55 7.46
N ASN A 317 -12.59 -8.85 7.52
CA ASN A 317 -11.21 -9.31 7.66
C ASN A 317 -10.73 -10.10 6.42
N GLY A 318 -11.11 -9.68 5.21
CA GLY A 318 -10.63 -10.25 3.94
C GLY A 318 -11.73 -10.87 3.06
N THR A 319 -11.34 -11.74 2.14
CA THR A 319 -12.21 -12.40 1.17
C THR A 319 -12.49 -13.85 1.57
N ARG A 320 -13.74 -14.29 1.45
CA ARG A 320 -14.14 -15.70 1.50
C ARG A 320 -14.42 -16.21 0.09
N PHE A 321 -14.07 -17.47 -0.17
CA PHE A 321 -14.25 -18.13 -1.46
C PHE A 321 -15.19 -19.32 -1.33
N TYR A 322 -16.07 -19.49 -2.32
CA TYR A 322 -17.01 -20.59 -2.36
C TYR A 322 -17.00 -21.29 -3.72
N ALA A 323 -16.77 -22.60 -3.72
CA ALA A 323 -16.89 -23.45 -4.88
C ALA A 323 -18.32 -24.00 -5.00
N LYS A 324 -18.96 -23.74 -6.14
CA LYS A 324 -20.26 -24.29 -6.50
C LYS A 324 -20.06 -25.71 -7.05
N LEU A 325 -20.50 -26.71 -6.28
CA LEU A 325 -20.36 -28.12 -6.63
C LEU A 325 -21.52 -28.61 -7.51
N SER A 326 -21.33 -29.73 -8.19
CA SER A 326 -22.31 -30.35 -9.11
C SER A 326 -23.65 -30.72 -8.45
N ASN A 327 -23.65 -30.93 -7.12
CA ASN A 327 -24.86 -31.14 -6.32
C ASN A 327 -25.58 -29.84 -5.91
N GLY A 328 -25.13 -28.68 -6.40
CA GLY A 328 -25.68 -27.35 -6.07
C GLY A 328 -25.22 -26.77 -4.73
N ARG A 329 -24.34 -27.46 -3.99
CA ARG A 329 -23.79 -26.96 -2.73
C ARG A 329 -22.66 -25.98 -2.99
N ASN A 330 -22.71 -24.82 -2.33
CA ASN A 330 -21.58 -23.89 -2.25
C ASN A 330 -20.68 -24.30 -1.06
N ALA A 331 -19.55 -24.95 -1.34
CA ALA A 331 -18.53 -25.32 -0.35
C ALA A 331 -17.59 -24.13 -0.09
N GLU A 332 -17.32 -23.80 1.17
CA GLU A 332 -16.45 -22.66 1.54
C GLU A 332 -14.98 -23.10 1.60
N ILE A 333 -14.12 -22.48 0.80
CA ILE A 333 -12.68 -22.78 0.78
C ILE A 333 -12.03 -22.12 2.00
N LYS A 334 -11.84 -22.90 3.07
CA LYS A 334 -11.32 -22.46 4.37
C LYS A 334 -9.84 -22.77 4.55
N ILE A 335 -9.41 -23.89 3.99
CA ILE A 335 -8.02 -24.31 4.04
C ILE A 335 -7.31 -23.77 2.81
N MET A 336 -6.19 -23.10 3.01
CA MET A 336 -5.43 -22.50 1.93
C MET A 336 -4.54 -23.54 1.23
N PRO A 337 -4.18 -23.33 -0.05
CA PRO A 337 -3.43 -24.30 -0.85
C PRO A 337 -2.09 -24.72 -0.22
N ASP A 338 -1.37 -23.82 0.46
CA ASP A 338 -0.15 -24.11 1.21
C ASP A 338 -0.38 -25.21 2.27
N THR A 339 -1.37 -24.99 3.11
CA THR A 339 -1.67 -25.82 4.29
C THR A 339 -2.22 -27.17 3.85
N ALA A 340 -3.07 -27.20 2.82
CA ALA A 340 -3.59 -28.43 2.24
C ALA A 340 -2.50 -29.23 1.52
N SER A 341 -1.61 -28.57 0.77
CA SER A 341 -0.51 -29.22 0.06
C SER A 341 0.51 -29.81 1.03
N GLN A 342 0.90 -29.08 2.07
CA GLN A 342 1.79 -29.59 3.11
C GLN A 342 1.20 -30.84 3.79
N THR A 343 -0.10 -30.79 4.12
CA THR A 343 -0.83 -31.93 4.72
C THR A 343 -0.84 -33.15 3.78
N ALA A 344 -1.10 -32.93 2.49
CA ALA A 344 -1.09 -33.99 1.48
C ALA A 344 0.32 -34.57 1.27
N LEU A 345 1.35 -33.73 1.11
CA LEU A 345 2.76 -34.13 0.93
C LEU A 345 3.26 -34.94 2.13
N GLN A 346 3.01 -34.47 3.36
CA GLN A 346 3.32 -35.21 4.59
C GLN A 346 2.62 -36.58 4.57
N ARG A 347 1.34 -36.63 4.20
CA ARG A 347 0.58 -37.88 4.12
C ARG A 347 0.99 -38.78 2.96
N LEU A 348 1.72 -38.27 1.97
CA LEU A 348 2.36 -38.99 0.87
C LEU A 348 3.82 -39.37 1.14
N ASN A 349 4.42 -38.93 2.25
CA ASN A 349 5.86 -39.03 2.53
C ASN A 349 6.71 -38.36 1.43
N LEU A 350 6.26 -37.18 0.99
CA LEU A 350 6.96 -36.28 0.09
C LEU A 350 7.48 -35.08 0.90
N ARG A 351 8.69 -34.60 0.59
CA ARG A 351 9.20 -33.33 1.14
C ARG A 351 8.63 -32.14 0.36
N ASN A 352 8.83 -32.15 -0.95
CA ASN A 352 8.42 -31.09 -1.89
C ASN A 352 7.59 -31.67 -3.03
N CYS A 353 6.89 -30.79 -3.76
CA CYS A 353 6.27 -31.07 -5.05
C CYS A 353 7.21 -30.56 -6.16
N THR A 354 7.72 -31.45 -7.01
CA THR A 354 8.67 -31.17 -8.12
C THR A 354 8.02 -31.48 -9.48
N ASP A 355 8.77 -31.45 -10.59
CA ASP A 355 8.25 -31.55 -11.98
C ASP A 355 7.24 -32.69 -12.25
N ASP A 356 7.36 -33.82 -11.55
CA ASP A 356 6.46 -34.99 -11.66
C ASP A 356 5.26 -34.95 -10.67
N CYS A 357 4.97 -33.78 -10.08
CA CYS A 357 3.92 -33.56 -9.08
C CYS A 357 2.95 -32.43 -9.49
N SER A 358 1.65 -32.66 -9.33
CA SER A 358 0.58 -31.70 -9.59
C SER A 358 -0.31 -31.50 -8.37
N ILE A 359 -0.88 -30.30 -8.26
CA ILE A 359 -1.78 -29.91 -7.19
C ILE A 359 -3.01 -29.28 -7.83
N GLU A 360 -4.20 -29.81 -7.54
CA GLU A 360 -5.47 -29.39 -8.13
C GLU A 360 -6.52 -29.06 -7.04
N LEU A 361 -7.19 -27.91 -7.13
CA LEU A 361 -8.42 -27.63 -6.37
C LEU A 361 -9.63 -28.03 -7.22
N LYS A 362 -10.23 -29.18 -6.90
CA LYS A 362 -11.29 -29.78 -7.73
C LYS A 362 -12.43 -30.42 -6.93
N GLU A 363 -13.46 -30.83 -7.65
CA GLU A 363 -14.54 -31.64 -7.11
C GLU A 363 -14.12 -33.11 -6.98
N ALA A 364 -14.45 -33.74 -5.86
CA ALA A 364 -14.33 -35.18 -5.65
C ALA A 364 -15.63 -35.81 -5.14
N ASN A 365 -15.92 -37.01 -5.63
CA ASN A 365 -17.05 -37.84 -5.21
C ASN A 365 -16.57 -38.88 -4.19
N ILE A 366 -16.96 -38.71 -2.93
CA ILE A 366 -16.50 -39.54 -1.81
C ILE A 366 -17.71 -40.21 -1.17
N GLY A 367 -17.92 -41.47 -1.54
CA GLY A 367 -19.17 -42.18 -1.26
C GLY A 367 -20.34 -41.48 -1.95
N ASN A 368 -21.33 -41.05 -1.17
CA ASN A 368 -22.49 -40.27 -1.66
C ASN A 368 -22.34 -38.75 -1.43
N GLN A 369 -21.13 -38.26 -1.09
CA GLN A 369 -20.87 -36.83 -0.85
C GLN A 369 -20.00 -36.24 -1.95
N VAL A 370 -20.39 -35.05 -2.42
CA VAL A 370 -19.60 -34.22 -3.34
C VAL A 370 -18.88 -33.15 -2.52
N ARG A 371 -17.56 -33.06 -2.65
CA ARG A 371 -16.70 -32.16 -1.86
C ARG A 371 -15.72 -31.40 -2.75
N ALA A 372 -15.35 -30.19 -2.34
CA ALA A 372 -14.18 -29.50 -2.87
C ALA A 372 -12.94 -30.05 -2.15
N VAL A 373 -11.93 -30.49 -2.90
CA VAL A 373 -10.69 -31.06 -2.37
C VAL A 373 -9.48 -30.47 -3.06
N TYR A 374 -8.42 -30.29 -2.28
CA TYR A 374 -7.06 -30.20 -2.81
C TYR A 374 -6.54 -31.61 -3.06
N GLU A 375 -6.26 -31.93 -4.31
CA GLU A 375 -5.63 -33.20 -4.67
C GLU A 375 -4.17 -32.97 -5.06
N VAL A 376 -3.26 -33.61 -4.34
CA VAL A 376 -1.86 -33.73 -4.76
C VAL A 376 -1.68 -35.08 -5.43
N GLN A 377 -1.17 -35.10 -6.66
CA GLN A 377 -0.67 -36.28 -7.34
C GLN A 377 0.84 -36.16 -7.53
N ALA A 378 1.58 -37.25 -7.38
CA ALA A 378 3.01 -37.30 -7.70
C ALA A 378 3.38 -38.64 -8.33
N GLN A 379 4.20 -38.59 -9.38
CA GLN A 379 4.88 -39.76 -9.92
C GLN A 379 6.29 -39.86 -9.34
N ARG A 380 6.65 -41.01 -8.76
CA ARG A 380 7.96 -41.24 -8.13
C ARG A 380 8.64 -42.44 -8.74
N ASN A 381 9.94 -42.35 -8.96
CA ASN A 381 10.79 -43.51 -9.26
C ASN A 381 11.22 -44.15 -7.94
N SER A 382 11.12 -45.47 -7.81
CA SER A 382 11.47 -46.16 -6.56
C SER A 382 12.05 -47.55 -6.82
N LYS A 383 12.80 -48.10 -5.86
CA LYS A 383 13.36 -49.45 -5.97
C LYS A 383 12.61 -50.44 -5.10
N VAL A 384 11.79 -51.29 -5.73
CA VAL A 384 11.14 -52.42 -5.07
C VAL A 384 12.21 -53.44 -4.71
N PHE A 385 12.29 -53.83 -3.42
CA PHE A 385 13.37 -54.65 -2.85
C PHE A 385 14.80 -54.11 -3.09
N GLY A 386 14.96 -52.81 -3.36
CA GLY A 386 16.27 -52.19 -3.61
C GLY A 386 16.92 -52.51 -4.97
N ILE A 387 16.29 -53.34 -5.81
CA ILE A 387 16.88 -53.82 -7.10
C ILE A 387 16.00 -53.59 -8.34
N PHE A 388 14.67 -53.49 -8.19
CA PHE A 388 13.77 -53.28 -9.33
C PHE A 388 13.26 -51.84 -9.38
N SER A 389 13.70 -51.06 -10.38
CA SER A 389 13.18 -49.73 -10.65
C SER A 389 11.72 -49.80 -11.11
N ALA A 390 10.81 -49.18 -10.37
CA ALA A 390 9.40 -49.05 -10.69
C ALA A 390 8.95 -47.59 -10.55
N ARG A 391 7.96 -47.18 -11.35
CA ARG A 391 7.27 -45.90 -11.17
C ARG A 391 6.01 -46.13 -10.35
N MET A 392 5.87 -45.44 -9.22
CA MET A 392 4.61 -45.34 -8.49
C MET A 392 3.93 -44.01 -8.85
N GLN A 393 2.61 -44.04 -8.96
CA GLN A 393 1.78 -42.84 -8.83
C GLN A 393 1.17 -42.87 -7.43
N VAL A 394 1.31 -41.77 -6.70
CA VAL A 394 0.73 -41.59 -5.36
C VAL A 394 -0.14 -40.34 -5.36
N GLN A 395 -1.22 -40.38 -4.59
CA GLN A 395 -2.24 -39.33 -4.59
C GLN A 395 -2.83 -39.16 -3.20
N ALA A 396 -3.07 -37.93 -2.77
CA ALA A 396 -3.79 -37.61 -1.55
C ALA A 396 -4.80 -36.49 -1.80
N GLN A 397 -6.00 -36.63 -1.25
CA GLN A 397 -7.06 -35.63 -1.30
C GLN A 397 -7.30 -35.07 0.10
N VAL A 398 -7.25 -33.75 0.22
CA VAL A 398 -7.49 -32.98 1.45
C VAL A 398 -8.73 -32.13 1.28
N ASP A 399 -9.63 -32.20 2.25
CA ASP A 399 -10.89 -31.45 2.26
C ASP A 399 -10.66 -29.94 2.34
N ALA A 400 -11.21 -29.16 1.40
CA ALA A 400 -10.99 -27.71 1.37
C ALA A 400 -11.79 -26.93 2.44
N GLU A 401 -12.81 -27.55 3.05
CA GLU A 401 -13.63 -26.94 4.11
C GLU A 401 -13.09 -27.25 5.52
N THR A 402 -12.38 -28.37 5.69
CA THR A 402 -11.99 -28.90 7.02
C THR A 402 -10.52 -29.25 7.19
N GLY A 403 -9.79 -29.53 6.11
CA GLY A 403 -8.37 -29.92 6.14
C GLY A 403 -8.12 -31.40 6.44
N GLU A 404 -9.18 -32.20 6.57
CA GLU A 404 -9.06 -33.65 6.76
C GLU A 404 -8.53 -34.32 5.48
N VAL A 405 -7.58 -35.26 5.63
CA VAL A 405 -7.18 -36.12 4.49
C VAL A 405 -8.25 -37.18 4.28
N ILE A 406 -9.00 -37.07 3.20
CA ILE A 406 -10.17 -37.90 2.93
C ILE A 406 -9.79 -39.19 2.20
N GLN A 407 -8.82 -39.12 1.28
CA GLN A 407 -8.36 -40.27 0.51
C GLN A 407 -6.84 -40.23 0.32
N VAL A 408 -6.22 -41.40 0.42
CA VAL A 408 -4.79 -41.61 0.09
C VAL A 408 -4.71 -42.84 -0.79
N ASN A 409 -4.23 -42.67 -2.02
CA ASN A 409 -4.09 -43.73 -3.00
C ASN A 409 -2.59 -43.97 -3.26
N ARG A 410 -2.14 -45.21 -3.08
CA ARG A 410 -0.77 -45.66 -3.33
C ARG A 410 -0.82 -47.10 -3.84
N PRO A 411 0.15 -47.56 -4.65
CA PRO A 411 0.22 -48.96 -5.05
C PRO A 411 0.34 -49.87 -3.81
N TRP A 412 -0.28 -51.05 -3.85
CA TRP A 412 -0.25 -52.00 -2.74
C TRP A 412 1.17 -52.38 -2.31
N TRP A 413 2.15 -52.34 -3.23
CA TRP A 413 3.56 -52.64 -3.00
C TRP A 413 4.38 -51.46 -2.47
N ALA A 414 3.79 -50.28 -2.26
CA ALA A 414 4.53 -49.07 -1.85
C ALA A 414 5.30 -49.25 -0.52
N PHE A 415 4.83 -50.11 0.39
CA PHE A 415 5.53 -50.44 1.64
C PHE A 415 6.80 -51.31 1.46
N LEU A 416 7.02 -51.85 0.26
CA LEU A 416 8.20 -52.67 -0.11
C LEU A 416 9.24 -51.87 -0.91
N ALA A 417 8.95 -50.61 -1.21
CA ALA A 417 9.86 -49.72 -1.90
C ALA A 417 10.83 -49.09 -0.90
N VAL A 418 12.12 -49.10 -1.23
CA VAL A 418 13.09 -48.21 -0.57
C VAL A 418 13.03 -46.88 -1.32
N GLU A 419 12.60 -45.84 -0.62
CA GLU A 419 12.61 -44.47 -1.15
C GLU A 419 14.08 -43.99 -1.21
N PRO A 420 14.55 -43.42 -2.35
CA PRO A 420 15.81 -42.70 -2.37
C PRO A 420 15.69 -41.44 -1.48
N GLU A 421 16.81 -41.00 -0.89
CA GLU A 421 16.84 -39.74 -0.14
C GLU A 421 16.69 -38.56 -1.11
N GLU A 422 15.47 -38.01 -1.17
CA GLU A 422 15.10 -36.72 -1.77
C GLU A 422 14.55 -35.80 -0.67
#